data_AF-A0A948VDZ9-F1
#
_entry.id   AF-A0A948VDZ9-F1
#
_cell.length_a   1.000
_cell.length_b   1.000
_cell.length_c   1.000
_cell.angle_alpha   90.00
_cell.angle_beta   90.00
_cell.angle_gamma   90.00
#
_symmetry.space_group_name_H-M   'P 1'
#
loop_
_entity.id
_entity.type
_entity.pdbx_description
1 polymer ?
#
loop_
_entity_poly.entity_id
_entity_poly.type
_entity_poly.pdbx_seq_one_letter_code
_entity_poly.pdbx_strand_id
1 'polypeptide(L)' 'EGKIQPQVLGVHFFDSECGFFDGNITYKPNYTLAFTLGYLAIWGNDYNAGLYFGPVQHNDQVYFKVKWTF' A
#
# COMPACT_ATOMS: atom_id res chain seq x y z
N GLU A 1 22.93 1.87 -11.71
CA GLU A 1 22.30 2.84 -10.79
C GLU A 1 20.92 3.19 -11.33
N GLY A 2 19.97 3.62 -10.49
CA GLY A 2 18.55 3.72 -10.87
C GLY A 2 17.84 2.36 -10.88
N LYS A 3 17.54 1.80 -9.69
CA LYS A 3 16.75 0.56 -9.61
C LYS A 3 15.29 0.88 -9.30
N ILE A 4 14.38 0.37 -10.12
CA ILE A 4 12.96 0.28 -9.81
C ILE A 4 12.75 -1.05 -9.06
N GLN A 5 12.16 -0.98 -7.88
CA GLN A 5 11.94 -2.13 -7.00
C GLN A 5 10.45 -2.21 -6.67
N PRO A 6 9.68 -3.06 -7.37
CA PRO A 6 8.32 -3.36 -6.97
C PRO A 6 8.33 -4.18 -5.67
N GLN A 7 7.38 -3.92 -4.78
CA GLN A 7 7.23 -4.63 -3.51
C GLN A 7 5.74 -4.86 -3.25
N VAL A 8 5.41 -6.07 -2.80
CA VAL A 8 4.12 -6.37 -2.19
C VAL A 8 4.35 -6.30 -0.69
N LEU A 9 3.72 -5.32 -0.03
CA LEU A 9 3.86 -5.11 1.42
C LEU A 9 2.92 -6.02 2.21
N GLY A 10 1.73 -6.28 1.67
CA GLY A 10 0.77 -7.16 2.31
C GLY A 10 -0.35 -7.56 1.38
N VAL A 11 -0.78 -8.80 1.49
CA VAL A 11 -2.04 -9.29 0.93
C VAL A 11 -2.71 -10.11 2.01
N HIS A 12 -3.98 -9.83 2.26
CA HIS A 12 -4.75 -10.61 3.21
C HIS A 12 -6.17 -10.78 2.73
N PHE A 13 -6.71 -11.97 2.92
CA PHE A 13 -8.10 -12.29 2.68
C PHE A 13 -8.71 -12.61 4.05
N PHE A 14 -9.65 -11.79 4.49
CA PHE A 14 -10.38 -12.01 5.74
C PHE A 14 -11.44 -13.09 5.53
N ASP A 15 -12.13 -13.04 4.40
CA ASP A 15 -13.06 -14.06 3.92
C ASP A 15 -12.99 -14.15 2.38
N SER A 16 -13.91 -14.89 1.74
CA SER A 16 -13.96 -15.05 0.29
C SER A 16 -14.33 -13.77 -0.47
N GLU A 17 -14.91 -12.79 0.21
CA GLU A 17 -15.46 -11.56 -0.37
C GLU A 17 -14.69 -10.30 0.08
N CYS A 18 -13.79 -10.43 1.07
CA CYS A 18 -13.13 -9.32 1.74
C CYS A 18 -11.63 -9.54 1.93
N GLY A 19 -10.87 -8.50 1.69
CA GLY A 19 -9.42 -8.50 1.86
C GLY A 19 -8.78 -7.14 1.65
N PHE A 20 -7.46 -7.13 1.70
CA PHE A 20 -6.67 -5.98 1.29
C PHE A 20 -5.43 -6.40 0.51
N PHE A 21 -4.93 -5.44 -0.27
CA PHE A 21 -3.69 -5.50 -1.00
C PHE A 21 -2.94 -4.19 -0.78
N ASP A 22 -1.68 -4.26 -0.35
CA ASP A 22 -0.75 -3.14 -0.28
C ASP A 22 0.47 -3.45 -1.14
N GLY A 23 0.70 -2.62 -2.15
CA GLY A 23 1.82 -2.71 -3.05
C GLY A 23 2.47 -1.36 -3.27
N ASN A 24 3.77 -1.36 -3.54
CA ASN A 24 4.48 -0.16 -3.93
C ASN A 24 5.56 -0.41 -4.97
N ILE A 25 6.02 0.68 -5.56
CA ILE A 25 7.17 0.74 -6.44
C ILE A 25 8.12 1.79 -5.88
N THR A 26 9.35 1.38 -5.58
CA THR A 26 10.41 2.30 -5.16
C THR A 26 11.42 2.51 -6.28
N TYR A 27 11.67 3.76 -6.65
CA TYR A 27 12.78 4.17 -7.50
C TYR A 27 13.94 4.71 -6.66
N LYS A 28 15.12 4.09 -6.79
CA LYS A 28 16.37 4.50 -6.12
C LYS A 28 17.38 4.98 -7.16
N PRO A 29 17.43 6.29 -7.48
CA PRO A 29 18.43 6.84 -8.39
C PRO A 29 19.85 6.67 -7.85
N ASN A 30 20.05 6.82 -6.54
CA ASN A 30 21.33 6.69 -5.86
C ASN A 30 21.12 6.14 -4.42
N TYR A 31 22.20 6.06 -3.62
CA TYR A 31 22.13 5.58 -2.22
C TYR A 31 21.51 6.59 -1.24
N THR A 32 21.37 7.84 -1.65
CA THR A 32 20.96 8.98 -0.83
C THR A 32 19.46 9.26 -0.95
N LEU A 33 18.86 9.02 -2.12
CA LEU A 33 17.48 9.35 -2.44
C LEU A 33 16.69 8.10 -2.86
N ALA A 34 15.47 7.99 -2.34
CA ALA A 34 14.50 7.00 -2.78
C ALA A 34 13.10 7.61 -2.88
N PHE A 35 12.41 7.34 -3.98
CA PHE A 35 11.02 7.74 -4.23
C PHE A 35 10.15 6.49 -4.23
N THR A 36 9.05 6.49 -3.50
CA THR A 36 8.11 5.35 -3.44
C THR A 36 6.71 5.82 -3.76
N LEU A 37 6.07 5.15 -4.71
CA LEU A 37 4.65 5.28 -5.00
C LEU A 37 3.97 3.98 -4.59
N GLY A 38 2.92 4.04 -3.78
CA GLY A 38 2.19 2.86 -3.36
C GLY A 38 0.69 3.03 -3.38
N TYR A 39 0.01 1.90 -3.35
CA TYR A 39 -1.43 1.79 -3.39
C TYR A 39 -1.89 0.71 -2.41
N LEU A 40 -2.78 1.09 -1.51
CA LEU A 40 -3.53 0.22 -0.64
C LEU A 40 -4.94 0.12 -1.20
N ALA A 41 -5.37 -1.09 -1.54
CA ALA A 41 -6.74 -1.42 -1.91
C ALA A 41 -7.37 -2.26 -0.81
N ILE A 42 -8.57 -1.91 -0.39
CA ILE A 42 -9.38 -2.66 0.55
C ILE A 42 -10.70 -2.97 -0.13
N TRP A 43 -11.04 -4.25 -0.23
CA TRP A 43 -12.32 -4.68 -0.80
C TRP A 43 -13.07 -5.54 0.21
N GLY A 44 -14.39 -5.58 0.05
CA GLY A 44 -15.28 -6.36 0.89
C GLY A 44 -16.34 -5.51 1.57
N ASN A 45 -17.45 -6.16 1.91
CA ASN A 45 -18.64 -5.50 2.41
C ASN A 45 -18.47 -5.05 3.87
N ASP A 46 -19.09 -3.93 4.18
CA ASP A 46 -18.85 -2.96 5.28
C ASP A 46 -18.75 -3.46 6.75
N TYR A 47 -18.83 -4.76 7.01
CA TYR A 47 -18.81 -5.34 8.37
C TYR A 47 -17.70 -6.37 8.62
N ASN A 48 -17.17 -7.04 7.60
CA ASN A 48 -16.33 -8.23 7.79
C ASN A 48 -14.82 -7.98 7.71
N ALA A 49 -14.38 -6.81 7.22
CA ALA A 49 -12.95 -6.53 7.07
C ALA A 49 -12.22 -6.38 8.41
N GLY A 50 -12.92 -6.18 9.54
CA GLY A 50 -12.31 -5.98 10.87
C GLY A 50 -11.35 -4.78 11.00
N LEU A 51 -11.09 -4.07 9.90
CA LEU A 51 -10.17 -2.94 9.77
C LEU A 51 -10.85 -1.59 10.09
N TYR A 52 -12.17 -1.57 10.30
CA TYR A 52 -12.95 -0.34 10.48
C TYR A 52 -13.94 -0.42 11.65
N PHE A 53 -13.63 0.30 12.73
CA PHE A 53 -14.62 0.81 13.68
C PHE A 53 -15.00 2.24 13.22
N GLY A 54 -15.89 2.38 12.23
CA GLY A 54 -16.33 3.69 11.73
C GLY A 54 -17.13 3.62 10.42
N PRO A 55 -17.87 4.69 10.05
CA PRO A 55 -18.81 4.67 8.93
C PRO A 55 -18.11 4.41 7.59
N VAL A 56 -18.77 3.59 6.78
CA VAL A 56 -18.47 3.15 5.42
C VAL A 56 -17.76 4.21 4.59
N GLN A 57 -16.44 4.11 4.50
CA GLN A 57 -15.67 4.89 3.54
C GLN A 57 -14.73 3.95 2.78
N HIS A 58 -14.65 4.16 1.47
CA HIS A 58 -13.57 3.59 0.67
C HIS A 58 -12.25 4.15 1.21
N ASN A 59 -11.49 3.30 1.88
CA ASN A 59 -10.20 3.66 2.47
C ASN A 59 -9.03 3.18 1.62
N ASP A 60 -9.29 2.98 0.34
CA ASP A 60 -8.25 2.88 -0.67
C ASP A 60 -7.38 4.13 -0.61
N GLN A 61 -6.07 3.93 -0.59
CA GLN A 61 -5.13 5.02 -0.44
C GLN A 61 -4.03 4.88 -1.49
N VAL A 62 -3.86 5.93 -2.28
CA VAL A 62 -2.64 6.16 -3.04
C VAL A 62 -1.71 7.02 -2.19
N TYR A 63 -0.47 6.59 -2.03
CA TYR A 63 0.51 7.33 -1.24
C TYR A 63 1.83 7.50 -1.98
N PHE A 64 2.51 8.59 -1.65
CA PHE A 64 3.84 8.90 -2.15
C PHE A 64 4.78 9.19 -0.98
N LYS A 65 5.97 8.61 -1.01
CA LYS A 65 7.01 8.77 0.03
C LYS A 65 8.32 9.16 -0.63
N VAL A 66 9.02 10.09 0.00
CA VAL A 66 10.40 10.47 -0.35
C VAL A 66 11.28 10.18 0.86
N LYS A 67 12.38 9.45 0.64
CA LYS A 67 13.40 9.20 1.66
C LYS A 67 14.70 9.83 1.21
N TRP A 68 15.27 10.65 2.09
CA TRP A 68 16.62 11.18 1.98
C TRP A 68 17.46 10.62 3.13
N THR A 69 18.64 10.07 2.84
CA THR A 69 19.56 9.48 3.85
C THR A 69 20.93 10.14 3.72
N PHE A 70 21.46 10.63 4.84
CA PHE A 70 22.78 11.27 4.97
C PHE A 70 23.71 10.42 5.83
#